data_AF-A0A8S4QTE1-F1
#
_entry.id   AF-A0A8S4QTE1-F1
#
_cell.length_a   1.000
_cell.length_b   1.000
_cell.length_c   1.000
_cell.angle_alpha   90.00
_cell.angle_beta   90.00
_cell.angle_gamma   90.00
#
_symmetry.space_group_name_H-M   'P 1'
#
loop_
_entity.id
_entity.type
_entity.pdbx_description
1 polymer ?
#
loop_
_entity_poly.entity_id
_entity_poly.type
_entity_poly.pdbx_seq_one_letter_code
_entity_poly.pdbx_strand_id
1 'polypeptide(L)'
;MPTQRRRNKREVPFTHDEKRIAGCLLQCVYRKVKAVDGYGFPTLEGLVGLYSDGVNERGYFMAVLEASRECLMRNHDKFSRTVPMDNGRNCDISFDIFECISDRIGEYCGNSGL
;
A
#
# COMPACT_ATOMS: atom_id res chain seq x y z
N MET A 1 -17.42 18.77 -22.08
CA MET A 1 -17.53 17.76 -21.00
C MET A 1 -16.21 17.02 -20.93
N PRO A 2 -15.45 17.03 -19.83
CA PRO A 2 -14.23 16.25 -19.74
C PRO A 2 -14.61 14.80 -19.46
N THR A 3 -14.19 13.90 -20.35
CA THR A 3 -14.34 12.46 -20.22
C THR A 3 -13.58 12.00 -18.98
N GLN A 4 -14.28 11.49 -17.96
CA GLN A 4 -13.65 10.78 -16.84
C GLN A 4 -12.88 9.59 -17.43
N ARG A 5 -11.55 9.73 -17.54
CA ARG A 5 -10.66 8.60 -17.81
C ARG A 5 -10.66 7.74 -16.57
N ARG A 6 -11.59 6.78 -16.48
CA ARG A 6 -11.44 5.62 -15.59
C ARG A 6 -10.09 5.00 -15.94
N ARG A 7 -9.15 5.05 -15.00
CA ARG A 7 -7.87 4.35 -15.13
C ARG A 7 -8.21 2.87 -15.13
N ASN A 8 -8.30 2.26 -16.32
CA ASN A 8 -8.48 0.82 -16.42
C ASN A 8 -7.25 0.15 -15.79
N LYS A 9 -7.46 -0.54 -14.67
CA LYS A 9 -6.46 -1.48 -14.11
C LYS A 9 -6.12 -2.45 -15.26
N ARG A 10 -4.83 -2.76 -15.45
CA ARG A 10 -4.36 -3.63 -16.54
C ARG A 10 -5.23 -4.90 -16.57
N GLU A 11 -5.85 -5.20 -17.72
CA GLU A 11 -6.72 -6.37 -17.85
C GLU A 11 -5.96 -7.68 -17.64
N VAL A 12 -4.65 -7.66 -17.94
CA VAL A 12 -3.72 -8.77 -17.70
C VAL A 12 -3.06 -8.59 -16.33
N PRO A 13 -3.21 -9.54 -15.39
CA PRO A 13 -2.52 -9.50 -14.10
C PRO A 13 -1.01 -9.44 -14.29
N PHE A 14 -0.31 -8.69 -13.43
CA PHE A 14 1.15 -8.77 -13.36
C PHE A 14 1.58 -10.21 -13.07
N THR A 15 2.67 -10.64 -13.70
CA THR A 15 3.30 -11.92 -13.36
C THR A 15 3.81 -11.88 -11.92
N HIS A 16 4.01 -13.05 -11.32
CA HIS A 16 4.56 -13.13 -9.97
C HIS A 16 5.90 -12.39 -9.84
N ASP A 17 6.78 -12.49 -10.85
CA ASP A 17 8.08 -11.84 -10.83
C ASP A 17 7.97 -10.32 -10.98
N GLU A 18 7.06 -9.82 -11.82
CA GLU A 18 6.77 -8.39 -11.91
C GLU A 18 6.27 -7.84 -10.57
N LYS A 19 5.36 -8.57 -9.90
CA LYS A 19 4.85 -8.20 -8.57
C LYS A 19 5.98 -8.18 -7.54
N ARG A 20 6.84 -9.20 -7.53
CA ARG A 20 7.96 -9.28 -6.58
C ARG A 20 8.96 -8.16 -6.80
N ILE A 21 9.32 -7.83 -8.04
CA ILE A 21 10.23 -6.72 -8.34
C ILE A 21 9.65 -5.39 -7.85
N ALA A 22 8.37 -5.12 -8.17
CA ALA A 22 7.68 -3.93 -7.68
C ALA A 22 7.59 -3.90 -6.14
N GLY A 23 7.29 -5.05 -5.53
CA GLY A 23 7.27 -5.24 -4.09
C GLY A 23 8.61 -4.94 -3.42
N CYS A 24 9.73 -5.33 -4.02
CA CYS A 24 11.05 -5.03 -3.50
C CYS A 24 11.37 -3.53 -3.58
N LEU A 25 10.97 -2.86 -4.65
CA LEU A 25 11.10 -1.40 -4.76
C LEU A 25 10.26 -0.70 -3.69
N LEU A 26 9.02 -1.14 -3.49
CA LEU A 26 8.14 -0.63 -2.44
C LEU A 26 8.75 -0.83 -1.04
N GLN A 27 9.29 -2.02 -0.77
CA GLN A 27 9.94 -2.31 0.50
C GLN A 27 11.16 -1.41 0.75
N CYS A 28 11.93 -1.08 -0.29
CA CYS A 28 13.00 -0.09 -0.21
C CYS A 28 12.47 1.31 0.11
N VAL A 29 11.37 1.74 -0.53
CA VAL A 29 10.72 3.03 -0.24
C VAL A 29 10.22 3.07 1.19
N TYR A 30 9.50 2.04 1.64
CA TYR A 30 8.98 1.94 3.01
C TYR A 30 10.11 2.03 4.05
N ARG A 31 11.24 1.35 3.82
CA ARG A 31 12.43 1.49 4.67
C ARG A 31 13.00 2.91 4.65
N LYS A 32 13.14 3.51 3.46
CA LYS A 32 13.70 4.86 3.30
C LYS A 32 12.89 5.92 4.06
N VAL A 33 11.56 5.81 4.03
CA VAL A 33 10.66 6.73 4.73
C VAL A 33 10.34 6.29 6.16
N LYS A 34 11.01 5.25 6.67
CA LYS A 34 10.80 4.69 8.02
C LYS A 34 9.36 4.24 8.27
N ALA A 35 8.68 3.74 7.24
CA ALA A 35 7.33 3.22 7.34
C ALA A 35 7.23 1.73 7.74
N VAL A 36 8.36 1.08 8.07
CA VAL A 36 8.40 -0.32 8.51
C VAL A 36 8.96 -0.44 9.93
N ASP A 37 8.60 -1.53 10.61
CA ASP A 37 9.16 -1.91 11.91
C ASP A 37 10.57 -2.51 11.78
N GLY A 38 11.15 -2.91 12.92
CA GLY A 38 12.50 -3.50 12.97
C GLY A 38 12.66 -4.82 12.22
N TYR A 39 11.56 -5.48 11.86
CA TYR A 39 11.55 -6.73 11.09
C TYR A 39 11.23 -6.49 9.61
N GLY A 40 10.85 -5.27 9.25
CA GLY A 40 10.52 -4.88 7.88
C GLY A 40 9.04 -4.95 7.56
N PHE A 41 8.13 -5.11 8.53
CA PHE A 41 6.70 -5.05 8.29
C PHE A 41 6.22 -3.59 8.26
N PRO A 42 5.38 -3.19 7.30
CA PRO A 42 4.82 -1.85 7.29
C PRO A 42 4.02 -1.53 8.57
N THR A 43 4.15 -0.29 9.05
CA THR A 43 3.48 0.19 10.26
C THR A 43 2.31 1.10 9.88
N LEU A 44 1.28 1.15 10.72
CA LEU A 44 0.11 2.00 10.46
C LEU A 44 0.50 3.48 10.35
N GLU A 45 1.26 3.98 11.32
CA GLU A 45 1.74 5.37 11.34
C GLU A 45 2.59 5.69 10.10
N GLY A 46 3.52 4.80 9.77
CA GLY A 46 4.38 4.94 8.61
C GLY A 46 3.63 5.02 7.29
N LEU A 47 2.64 4.14 7.08
CA LEU A 47 1.83 4.13 5.87
C LEU A 47 0.91 5.35 5.80
N VAL A 48 0.29 5.74 6.91
CA VAL A 48 -0.54 6.96 6.96
C VAL A 48 0.30 8.17 6.63
N GLY A 49 1.49 8.32 7.23
CA GLY A 49 2.43 9.39 6.91
C GLY A 49 2.82 9.40 5.44
N LEU A 50 3.18 8.24 4.88
CA LEU A 50 3.58 8.12 3.47
C LEU A 50 2.46 8.51 2.49
N TYR A 51 1.25 7.99 2.69
CA TYR A 51 0.16 8.17 1.73
C TYR A 51 -0.57 9.50 1.89
N SER A 52 -0.54 10.11 3.07
CA SER A 52 -1.16 11.43 3.31
C SER A 52 -0.18 12.60 3.17
N ASP A 53 1.11 12.34 2.91
CA ASP A 53 2.11 13.39 2.75
C ASP A 53 1.71 14.38 1.65
N GLY A 54 1.76 15.67 1.96
CA GLY A 54 1.36 16.75 1.05
C GLY A 54 -0.15 16.91 0.81
N VAL A 55 -1.03 16.13 1.46
CA VAL A 55 -2.49 16.24 1.31
C VAL A 55 -3.11 16.93 2.52
N ASN A 56 -3.80 18.06 2.30
CA ASN A 56 -4.44 18.87 3.36
C ASN A 56 -5.94 18.58 3.55
N GLU A 57 -6.43 17.48 3.01
CA GLU A 57 -7.85 17.11 3.06
C GLU A 57 -8.11 16.09 4.18
N ARG A 58 -8.95 16.47 5.15
CA ARG A 58 -9.30 15.60 6.28
C ARG A 58 -9.97 14.29 5.85
N GLY A 59 -10.83 14.34 4.84
CA GLY A 59 -11.51 13.15 4.31
C GLY A 59 -10.50 12.14 3.75
N TYR A 60 -9.56 12.62 2.94
CA TYR A 60 -8.48 11.81 2.40
C TYR A 60 -7.63 11.17 3.51
N PHE A 61 -7.26 11.94 4.54
CA PHE A 61 -6.52 11.40 5.69
C PHE A 61 -7.26 10.25 6.37
N MET A 62 -8.57 10.40 6.61
CA MET A 62 -9.38 9.35 7.23
C MET A 62 -9.48 8.11 6.33
N ALA A 63 -9.61 8.30 5.02
CA ALA A 63 -9.63 7.21 4.05
C ALA A 63 -8.30 6.44 4.04
N VAL A 64 -7.17 7.14 4.05
CA VAL A 64 -5.83 6.55 4.16
C VAL A 64 -5.66 5.76 5.46
N LEU A 65 -6.12 6.32 6.59
CA LEU A 65 -6.06 5.66 7.90
C LEU A 65 -6.85 4.35 7.92
N GLU A 66 -8.08 4.38 7.43
CA GLU A 66 -8.95 3.20 7.37
C GLU A 66 -8.38 2.14 6.43
N ALA A 67 -7.99 2.54 5.21
CA ALA A 67 -7.35 1.66 4.23
C ALA A 67 -6.08 1.01 4.78
N SER A 68 -5.18 1.80 5.37
CA SER A 68 -3.92 1.29 5.92
C SER A 68 -4.17 0.30 7.05
N ARG A 69 -5.10 0.59 7.96
CA ARG A 69 -5.46 -0.31 9.06
C ARG A 69 -6.02 -1.63 8.54
N GLU A 70 -6.98 -1.56 7.62
CA GLU A 70 -7.62 -2.75 7.05
C GLU A 70 -6.60 -3.63 6.32
N CYS A 71 -5.78 -3.04 5.46
CA CYS A 71 -4.80 -3.76 4.64
C CYS A 71 -3.67 -4.37 5.47
N LEU A 72 -3.27 -3.71 6.56
CA LEU A 72 -2.32 -4.30 7.52
C LEU A 72 -2.93 -5.50 8.25
N MET A 73 -4.17 -5.41 8.70
CA MET A 73 -4.85 -6.52 9.38
C MET A 73 -5.01 -7.74 8.44
N ARG A 74 -5.41 -7.51 7.19
CA ARG A 74 -5.55 -8.59 6.18
C ARG A 74 -4.26 -9.34 5.88
N ASN A 75 -3.10 -8.70 6.05
CA ASN A 75 -1.80 -9.27 5.77
C ASN A 75 -1.00 -9.60 7.05
N HIS A 76 -1.62 -9.45 8.23
CA HIS A 76 -0.96 -9.63 9.52
C HIS A 76 -0.39 -11.04 9.68
N ASP A 77 -1.17 -12.06 9.34
CA ASP A 77 -0.78 -13.47 9.46
C ASP A 77 0.30 -13.91 8.47
N LYS A 78 0.52 -13.13 7.39
CA LYS A 78 1.55 -13.43 6.38
C LYS A 78 2.95 -13.04 6.86
N PHE A 79 3.05 -12.21 7.89
CA PHE A 79 4.32 -11.67 8.37
C PHE A 79 4.79 -12.33 9.67
N SER A 80 6.04 -12.79 9.70
CA SER A 80 6.67 -13.29 10.92
C SER A 80 7.30 -12.13 11.71
N ARG A 81 6.74 -11.84 12.89
CA ARG A 81 7.29 -10.85 13.84
C ARG A 81 8.35 -11.39 14.78
N THR A 82 8.69 -12.67 14.65
CA THR A 82 9.64 -13.37 15.53
C THR A 82 10.94 -13.72 14.82
N VAL A 83 10.94 -13.77 13.50
CA VAL A 83 12.10 -14.11 12.69
C VAL A 83 12.19 -13.13 11.53
N PRO A 84 13.36 -12.49 11.29
CA PRO A 84 13.55 -11.67 10.11
C PRO A 84 13.20 -12.48 8.85
N MET A 85 12.23 -11.98 8.10
CA MET A 85 11.79 -12.63 6.88
C MET A 85 12.86 -12.49 5.79
N ASP A 86 12.94 -13.48 4.91
CA ASP A 86 13.75 -13.33 3.71
C ASP A 86 13.26 -12.11 2.90
N ASN A 87 14.20 -11.50 2.16
CA ASN A 87 13.90 -10.30 1.40
C ASN A 87 12.76 -10.53 0.38
N GLY A 88 12.63 -11.74 -0.18
CA GLY A 88 11.62 -12.08 -1.17
C GLY A 88 10.19 -11.98 -0.62
N ARG A 89 9.92 -12.62 0.53
CA ARG A 89 8.59 -12.56 1.16
C ARG A 89 8.25 -11.16 1.67
N ASN A 90 9.24 -10.39 2.14
CA ASN A 90 9.05 -8.99 2.47
C ASN A 90 8.61 -8.16 1.26
N CYS A 91 9.18 -8.44 0.08
CA CYS A 91 8.76 -7.80 -1.16
C CYS A 91 7.31 -8.15 -1.51
N ASP A 92 6.94 -9.44 -1.45
CA ASP A 92 5.60 -9.89 -1.80
C ASP A 92 4.53 -9.24 -0.89
N ILE A 93 4.76 -9.23 0.42
CA ILE A 93 3.86 -8.60 1.40
C ILE A 93 3.75 -7.10 1.16
N SER A 94 4.86 -6.43 0.82
CA SER A 94 4.86 -5.00 0.54
C SER A 94 3.99 -4.67 -0.67
N PHE A 95 4.03 -5.51 -1.72
CA PHE A 95 3.18 -5.37 -2.88
C PHE A 95 1.71 -5.61 -2.54
N ASP A 96 1.40 -6.67 -1.79
CA ASP A 96 0.01 -6.98 -1.37
C ASP A 96 -0.62 -5.83 -0.55
N ILE A 97 0.15 -5.24 0.37
CA ILE A 97 -0.29 -4.09 1.16
C ILE A 97 -0.49 -2.86 0.26
N PHE A 98 0.46 -2.58 -0.63
CA PHE A 98 0.36 -1.47 -1.58
C PHE A 98 -0.88 -1.59 -2.47
N GLU A 99 -1.13 -2.76 -3.05
CA GLU A 99 -2.27 -3.00 -3.93
C GLU A 99 -3.58 -2.79 -3.16
N CYS A 100 -3.69 -3.35 -1.97
CA CYS A 100 -4.87 -3.20 -1.11
C CYS A 100 -5.14 -1.71 -0.78
N ILE A 101 -4.12 -0.96 -0.35
CA ILE A 101 -4.29 0.46 0.01
C ILE A 101 -4.64 1.29 -1.23
N SER A 102 -3.98 1.02 -2.36
CA SER A 102 -4.22 1.73 -3.61
C SER A 102 -5.65 1.51 -4.12
N ASP A 103 -6.18 0.30 -4.00
CA ASP A 103 -7.56 0.00 -4.38
C ASP A 103 -8.55 0.75 -3.46
N ARG A 104 -8.33 0.75 -2.13
CA ARG A 104 -9.18 1.48 -1.16
C ARG A 104 -9.15 3.01 -1.31
N ILE A 105 -7.96 3.59 -1.49
CA ILE A 105 -7.83 5.03 -1.75
C ILE A 105 -8.44 5.36 -3.12
N GLY A 106 -8.28 4.47 -4.11
CA GLY A 106 -8.92 4.59 -5.42
C GLY A 106 -10.45 4.66 -5.33
N GLU A 107 -11.07 3.85 -4.47
CA GLU A 107 -12.50 3.90 -4.17
C GLU A 107 -12.90 5.26 -3.58
N TYR A 108 -12.12 5.79 -2.63
CA TYR A 108 -12.36 7.13 -2.07
C TYR A 108 -12.32 8.20 -3.17
N CYS A 109 -11.22 8.28 -3.93
CA CYS A 109 -11.08 9.27 -5.00
C CYS A 109 -12.09 9.10 -6.13
N GLY A 110 -12.56 7.87 -6.38
CA GLY A 110 -13.61 7.58 -7.36
C GLY A 110 -15.02 7.94 -6.89
N ASN A 111 -15.26 7.90 -5.58
CA ASN A 111 -16.51 8.35 -4.95
C ASN A 111 -16.54 9.84 -4.65
N SER A 112 -15.38 10.52 -4.56
CA SER A 112 -15.25 11.97 -4.45
C SER A 112 -15.60 12.71 -5.76
N GLY A 113 -16.59 12.23 -6.49
CA GLY A 113 -17.08 12.81 -7.72
C GLY A 113 -17.73 14.18 -7.47
N LEU A 114 -17.02 15.23 -7.89
CA LEU A 114 -17.62 16.27 -8.74
C LEU A 114 -18.30 15.65 -9.97
#